data_AF-A0A1J4XLN9-F1
#
_entry.id   AF-A0A1J4XLN9-F1
#
_cell.length_a   1.000
_cell.length_b   1.000
_cell.length_c   1.000
_cell.angle_alpha   90.00
_cell.angle_beta   90.00
_cell.angle_gamma   90.00
#
_symmetry.space_group_name_H-M   'P 1'
#
loop_
_entity.id
_entity.type
_entity.pdbx_description
1 polymer ?
#
loop_
_entity_poly.entity_id
_entity_poly.type
_entity_poly.pdbx_seq_one_letter_code
_entity_poly.pdbx_strand_id
1 'polypeptide(L)'
;MNAAMRIMNVRMGAVTLLTMTLLITLMGALGVVWMRQQITRSADKIKYYEMELQEIDRKKAFVDTRIAKAHSPENLIQRIGNRLVAPKSRQVVWVNETFRGDSNVLEQDLPTAPSKAVAKLDQVLIDAVKARAKEVGLGTIH
;
A
#
# COMPACT_ATOMS: atom_id res chain seq x y z
N MET A 1 -32.64 -68.56 -22.59
CA MET A 1 -32.25 -67.33 -23.33
C MET A 1 -31.78 -66.17 -22.43
N ASN A 2 -32.19 -66.10 -21.16
CA ASN A 2 -31.87 -64.95 -20.30
C ASN A 2 -30.43 -64.93 -19.72
N ALA A 3 -29.77 -66.08 -19.60
CA ALA A 3 -28.42 -66.16 -19.02
C ALA A 3 -27.33 -65.57 -19.94
N ALA A 4 -27.39 -65.85 -21.25
CA ALA A 4 -26.46 -65.31 -22.22
C ALA A 4 -26.55 -63.78 -22.35
N MET A 5 -27.77 -63.23 -22.28
CA MET A 5 -28.01 -61.79 -22.34
C MET A 5 -27.48 -61.05 -21.10
N ARG A 6 -27.58 -61.66 -19.90
CA ARG A 6 -27.00 -61.09 -18.67
C ARG A 6 -25.47 -61.04 -18.72
N ILE A 7 -24.82 -62.09 -19.23
CA ILE A 7 -23.35 -62.14 -19.36
C ILE A 7 -22.86 -61.06 -20.35
N MET A 8 -23.58 -60.85 -21.45
CA MET A 8 -23.23 -59.81 -22.43
C MET A 8 -23.35 -58.40 -21.84
N ASN A 9 -24.39 -58.12 -21.06
CA ASN A 9 -24.56 -56.81 -20.40
C ASN A 9 -23.49 -56.54 -19.34
N VAL A 10 -23.09 -57.56 -18.57
CA VAL A 10 -22.00 -57.43 -17.58
C VAL A 10 -20.66 -57.17 -18.27
N ARG A 11 -20.37 -57.84 -19.39
CA ARG A 11 -19.15 -57.59 -20.17
C ARG A 11 -19.14 -56.18 -20.77
N MET A 12 -20.25 -55.75 -21.36
CA MET A 12 -20.39 -54.39 -21.88
C MET A 12 -20.27 -53.32 -20.78
N GLY A 13 -20.86 -53.56 -19.61
CA GLY A 13 -20.75 -52.68 -18.43
C GLY A 13 -19.33 -52.60 -17.87
N ALA A 14 -18.61 -53.72 -17.83
CA ALA A 14 -17.22 -53.74 -17.39
C ALA A 14 -16.30 -52.97 -18.35
N VAL A 15 -16.53 -53.10 -19.66
CA VAL A 15 -15.77 -52.35 -20.67
C VAL A 15 -16.03 -50.85 -20.57
N THR A 16 -17.29 -50.41 -20.41
CA THR A 16 -17.59 -48.98 -20.24
C THR A 16 -16.95 -48.40 -18.98
N LEU A 17 -17.01 -49.09 -17.85
CA LEU A 17 -16.36 -48.64 -16.61
C LEU A 17 -14.85 -48.51 -16.77
N LEU A 18 -14.19 -49.49 -17.41
CA LEU A 18 -12.75 -49.43 -17.68
C LEU A 18 -12.37 -48.26 -18.59
N THR A 19 -13.16 -48.00 -19.64
CA THR A 19 -12.90 -46.86 -20.51
C THR A 19 -13.09 -45.52 -19.79
N MET A 20 -14.08 -45.40 -18.92
CA MET A 20 -14.33 -44.18 -18.15
C MET A 20 -13.22 -43.90 -17.14
N THR A 21 -12.77 -44.91 -16.38
CA THR A 21 -11.68 -44.72 -15.42
C THR A 21 -10.36 -44.37 -16.10
N LEU A 22 -10.09 -44.95 -17.27
CA LEU A 22 -8.93 -44.60 -18.09
C LEU A 22 -8.99 -43.15 -18.56
N LEU A 23 -10.14 -42.69 -19.08
CA LEU A 23 -10.33 -41.31 -19.52
C LEU A 23 -10.15 -40.30 -18.37
N ILE A 24 -10.76 -40.57 -17.22
CA ILE A 24 -10.66 -39.70 -16.04
C ILE A 24 -9.21 -39.59 -15.56
N THR A 25 -8.49 -40.70 -15.57
CA THR A 25 -7.09 -40.74 -15.13
C THR A 25 -6.18 -39.97 -16.09
N LEU A 26 -6.38 -40.11 -17.41
CA LEU A 26 -5.64 -39.35 -18.42
C LEU A 26 -5.90 -37.85 -18.32
N MET A 27 -7.17 -37.44 -18.19
CA MET A 27 -7.51 -36.03 -18.01
C MET A 27 -6.97 -35.47 -16.68
N GLY A 28 -7.05 -36.25 -15.59
CA GLY A 28 -6.52 -35.86 -14.30
C GLY A 28 -5.00 -35.65 -14.33
N ALA A 29 -4.26 -36.58 -14.95
CA ALA A 29 -2.82 -36.48 -15.10
C ALA A 29 -2.40 -35.24 -15.90
N LEU A 30 -3.08 -34.97 -17.01
CA LEU A 30 -2.83 -33.78 -17.83
C LEU A 30 -3.17 -32.48 -17.09
N GLY A 31 -4.27 -32.45 -16.33
CA GLY A 31 -4.66 -31.30 -15.52
C GLY A 31 -3.60 -30.93 -14.48
N VAL A 32 -3.03 -31.92 -13.79
CA VAL A 32 -1.96 -31.70 -12.81
C VAL A 32 -0.71 -31.12 -13.46
N VAL A 33 -0.31 -31.64 -14.62
CA VAL A 33 0.84 -31.10 -15.36
C VAL A 33 0.59 -29.66 -15.78
N TRP A 34 -0.61 -29.35 -16.27
CA TRP A 34 -0.97 -28.00 -16.69
C TRP A 34 -0.96 -27.02 -15.52
N MET A 35 -1.44 -27.42 -14.35
CA MET A 35 -1.38 -26.61 -13.14
C MET A 35 0.06 -26.37 -12.68
N ARG A 36 0.92 -27.39 -12.72
CA ARG A 36 2.36 -27.23 -12.43
C ARG A 36 3.02 -26.23 -13.38
N GLN A 37 2.73 -26.30 -14.67
CA GLN A 37 3.25 -25.35 -15.66
C GLN A 37 2.76 -23.92 -15.40
N GLN A 38 1.50 -23.73 -15.02
CA GLN A 38 1.00 -22.41 -14.64
C GLN A 38 1.68 -21.87 -13.40
N ILE A 39 1.90 -22.70 -12.38
CA ILE A 39 2.60 -22.29 -11.15
C ILE A 39 4.02 -21.85 -11.49
N THR A 40 4.76 -22.59 -12.31
CA THR A 40 6.11 -22.20 -12.73
C THR A 40 6.09 -20.86 -13.47
N ARG A 41 5.19 -20.69 -14.45
CA ARG A 41 5.06 -19.43 -15.19
C ARG A 41 4.70 -18.25 -14.29
N SER A 42 3.82 -18.47 -13.31
CA SER A 42 3.43 -17.44 -12.34
C SER A 42 4.57 -17.13 -11.37
N ALA A 43 5.32 -18.14 -10.92
CA ALA A 43 6.48 -17.95 -10.06
C ALA A 43 7.60 -17.16 -10.74
N ASP A 44 7.86 -17.42 -12.04
CA ASP A 44 8.84 -16.66 -12.81
C ASP A 44 8.42 -15.19 -12.98
N LYS A 45 7.12 -14.94 -13.20
CA LYS A 45 6.58 -13.56 -13.21
C LYS A 45 6.71 -12.88 -11.85
N ILE A 46 6.43 -13.59 -10.76
CA ILE A 46 6.57 -13.05 -9.40
C ILE A 46 8.03 -12.65 -9.14
N LYS A 47 8.99 -13.52 -9.47
CA LYS A 47 10.42 -13.19 -9.34
C LYS A 47 10.81 -11.95 -10.16
N TYR A 48 10.29 -11.83 -11.37
CA TYR A 48 10.51 -10.65 -12.20
C TYR A 48 9.98 -9.38 -11.51
N TYR A 49 8.76 -9.41 -10.98
CA TYR A 49 8.18 -8.28 -10.26
C TYR A 49 8.93 -7.95 -8.97
N GLU A 50 9.41 -8.95 -8.22
CA GLU A 50 10.23 -8.73 -7.03
C GLU A 50 11.54 -8.01 -7.36
N MET A 51 12.20 -8.39 -8.47
CA MET A 51 13.42 -7.71 -8.93
C MET A 51 13.14 -6.27 -9.34
N GLU A 52 12.06 -6.03 -10.07
CA GLU A 52 11.63 -4.69 -10.47
C GLU A 52 11.31 -3.81 -9.25
N LEU A 53 10.62 -4.37 -8.25
CA LEU A 53 10.30 -3.69 -7.00
C LEU A 53 11.59 -3.29 -6.26
N GLN A 54 12.56 -4.19 -6.18
CA GLN A 54 13.84 -3.92 -5.54
C GLN A 54 14.62 -2.82 -6.27
N GLU A 55 14.55 -2.76 -7.59
CA GLU A 55 15.18 -1.69 -8.37
C GLU A 55 14.50 -0.33 -8.11
N ILE A 56 13.18 -0.30 -8.02
CA ILE A 56 12.41 0.90 -7.68
C ILE A 56 12.76 1.38 -6.26
N ASP A 57 12.86 0.47 -5.30
CA ASP A 57 13.23 0.82 -3.93
C ASP A 57 14.65 1.39 -3.85
N ARG A 58 15.60 0.83 -4.62
CA ARG A 58 16.95 1.41 -4.74
C ARG A 58 16.93 2.81 -5.33
N LYS A 59 16.11 3.04 -6.36
CA LYS A 59 15.94 4.38 -6.96
C LYS A 59 15.32 5.36 -5.97
N LYS A 60 14.31 4.92 -5.22
CA LYS A 60 13.70 5.73 -4.16
C LYS A 60 14.70 6.09 -3.08
N ALA A 61 15.43 5.11 -2.55
CA ALA A 61 16.46 5.34 -1.54
C ALA A 61 17.56 6.29 -2.04
N PHE A 62 17.94 6.20 -3.32
CA PHE A 62 18.87 7.14 -3.94
C PHE A 62 18.29 8.57 -3.96
N VAL A 63 17.04 8.74 -4.39
CA VAL A 63 16.37 10.04 -4.39
C VAL A 63 16.23 10.59 -2.97
N ASP A 64 15.80 9.77 -2.01
CA ASP A 64 15.70 10.14 -0.60
C ASP A 64 17.07 10.56 -0.04
N THR A 65 18.14 9.85 -0.38
CA THR A 65 19.51 10.24 -0.02
C THR A 65 19.88 11.60 -0.62
N ARG A 66 19.45 11.90 -1.85
CA ARG A 66 19.72 13.21 -2.48
C ARG A 66 18.88 14.33 -1.86
N ILE A 67 17.62 14.07 -1.52
CA ILE A 67 16.75 15.02 -0.82
C ILE A 67 17.32 15.29 0.57
N ALA A 68 17.69 14.24 1.31
CA ALA A 68 18.34 14.36 2.61
C ALA A 68 19.64 15.16 2.51
N LYS A 69 20.50 14.89 1.51
CA LYS A 69 21.69 15.71 1.25
C LYS A 69 21.34 17.16 0.94
N ALA A 70 20.34 17.43 0.10
CA ALA A 70 19.93 18.79 -0.25
C ALA A 70 19.31 19.56 0.93
N HIS A 71 18.61 18.86 1.83
CA HIS A 71 18.01 19.39 3.05
C HIS A 71 18.90 19.26 4.28
N SER A 72 20.12 18.71 4.15
CA SER A 72 21.06 18.60 5.26
C SER A 72 21.51 19.99 5.70
N PRO A 73 21.60 20.25 7.01
CA PRO A 73 21.93 21.56 7.55
C PRO A 73 23.30 22.06 7.06
N GLU A 74 24.25 21.15 6.79
CA GLU A 74 25.59 21.51 6.25
C GLU A 74 25.52 22.18 4.86
N ASN A 75 24.65 21.69 3.97
CA ASN A 75 24.48 22.27 2.64
C ASN A 75 23.65 23.55 2.69
N LEU A 76 22.69 23.66 3.62
CA LEU A 76 22.00 24.92 3.89
C LEU A 76 23.00 25.96 4.43
N ILE A 77 23.89 25.60 5.34
CA ILE A 77 24.90 26.51 5.90
C ILE A 77 25.90 26.96 4.81
N GLN A 78 26.35 26.06 3.94
CA GLN A 78 27.20 26.43 2.79
C GLN A 78 26.49 27.34 1.79
N ARG A 79 25.20 27.11 1.51
CA ARG A 79 24.44 27.89 0.53
C ARG A 79 23.93 29.23 1.06
N ILE A 80 23.70 29.34 2.37
CA ILE A 80 23.25 30.57 3.06
C ILE A 80 24.45 31.35 3.65
N GLY A 81 25.68 30.82 3.61
CA GLY A 81 26.89 31.49 4.14
C GLY A 81 27.13 32.92 3.64
N ASN A 82 26.57 33.30 2.48
CA ASN A 82 26.65 34.66 1.94
C ASN A 82 25.40 35.54 2.19
N ARG A 83 24.36 35.06 2.91
CA ARG A 83 23.09 35.78 3.13
C ARG A 83 22.48 35.61 4.54
N LEU A 84 23.22 35.17 5.54
CA LEU A 84 22.72 35.09 6.91
C LEU A 84 22.75 36.48 7.58
N VAL A 85 21.57 37.02 7.88
CA VAL A 85 21.41 38.17 8.79
C VAL A 85 21.23 37.62 10.20
N ALA A 86 21.97 38.16 11.18
CA ALA A 86 21.89 37.72 12.57
C ALA A 86 20.43 37.76 13.09
N PRO A 87 19.94 36.68 13.71
CA PRO A 87 18.56 36.61 14.18
C PRO A 87 18.32 37.65 15.29
N LYS A 88 17.22 38.40 15.17
CA LYS A 88 16.82 39.38 16.19
C LYS A 88 16.37 38.63 17.44
N SER A 89 16.78 39.13 18.61
CA SER A 89 16.55 38.54 19.94
C SER A 89 15.10 38.18 20.28
N ARG A 90 14.12 38.73 19.56
CA ARG A 90 12.68 38.44 19.71
C ARG A 90 12.21 37.15 19.01
N GLN A 91 13.05 36.51 18.19
CA GLN A 91 12.72 35.27 17.48
C GLN A 91 13.31 34.02 18.15
N VAL A 92 14.06 34.18 19.23
CA VAL A 92 14.62 33.05 19.99
C VAL A 92 13.64 32.66 21.08
N VAL A 93 12.96 31.54 20.88
CA VAL A 93 12.06 30.94 21.88
C VAL A 93 12.84 29.83 22.59
N TRP A 94 13.07 30.01 23.88
CA TRP A 94 13.68 29.00 24.75
C TRP A 94 12.57 28.18 25.38
N VAL A 95 12.58 26.87 25.15
CA VAL A 95 11.63 25.94 25.78
C VAL A 95 12.34 25.29 26.96
N ASN A 96 11.81 25.47 28.16
CA ASN A 96 12.27 24.77 29.36
C ASN A 96 11.51 23.44 29.44
N GLU A 97 12.19 22.35 29.13
CA GLU A 97 11.66 21.01 29.36
C GLU A 97 11.78 20.70 30.85
N THR A 98 10.67 20.76 31.59
CA THR A 98 10.60 20.22 32.94
C THR A 98 10.62 18.70 32.84
N PHE A 99 11.79 18.10 33.02
CA PHE A 99 11.97 16.67 33.19
C PHE A 99 11.17 16.20 34.42
N ARG A 100 9.95 15.68 34.19
CA ARG A 100 9.22 14.91 35.19
C ARG A 100 9.56 13.45 34.93
N GLY A 101 10.42 12.89 35.75
CA GLY A 101 10.83 11.50 35.66
C GLY A 101 9.62 10.58 35.79
N ASP A 102 9.19 10.00 34.69
CA ASP A 102 8.52 8.71 34.68
C ASP A 102 8.93 7.95 33.42
N SER A 103 9.48 6.77 33.62
CA SER A 103 10.01 5.92 32.58
C SER A 103 8.88 5.24 31.82
N ASN A 104 8.96 5.31 30.48
CA ASN A 104 8.35 4.39 29.50
C ASN A 104 7.04 4.77 28.79
N VAL A 105 6.82 6.04 28.44
CA VAL A 105 5.98 6.37 27.28
C VAL A 105 6.57 7.61 26.58
N LEU A 106 7.11 7.44 25.37
CA LEU A 106 7.44 8.56 24.48
C LEU A 106 6.13 9.09 23.90
N GLU A 107 5.31 9.73 24.74
CA GLU A 107 4.18 10.53 24.28
C GLU A 107 4.77 11.86 23.81
N GLN A 108 5.09 11.89 22.52
CA GLN A 108 5.45 13.09 21.79
C GLN A 108 4.34 14.11 22.03
N ASP A 109 4.65 15.17 22.77
CA ASP A 109 3.76 16.32 23.00
C ASP A 109 3.62 17.06 21.67
N LEU A 110 2.76 16.54 20.79
CA LEU A 110 2.23 17.27 19.67
C LEU A 110 1.48 18.44 20.32
N PRO A 111 1.72 19.70 19.95
CA PRO A 111 0.88 20.78 20.44
C PRO A 111 -0.54 20.56 19.91
N THR A 112 -1.37 19.90 20.72
CA THR A 112 -2.81 19.67 20.51
C THR A 112 -3.63 20.93 20.80
N ALA A 113 -2.97 22.10 20.78
CA ALA A 113 -3.66 23.37 20.66
C ALA A 113 -3.71 23.71 19.17
N PRO A 114 -4.88 23.64 18.49
CA PRO A 114 -5.01 24.24 17.17
C PRO A 114 -4.61 25.71 17.34
N SER A 115 -3.47 26.07 16.76
CA SER A 115 -3.05 27.46 16.63
C SER A 115 -4.26 28.25 16.18
N LYS A 116 -4.58 29.36 16.86
CA LYS A 116 -5.76 30.20 16.57
C LYS A 116 -5.87 30.57 15.08
N ALA A 117 -4.76 30.48 14.34
CA ALA A 117 -4.71 30.60 12.89
C ALA A 117 -5.44 29.46 12.14
N VAL A 118 -5.33 28.21 12.58
CA VAL A 118 -6.00 27.04 11.99
C VAL A 118 -7.50 27.11 12.23
N ALA A 119 -7.94 27.42 13.46
CA ALA A 119 -9.36 27.61 13.76
C ALA A 119 -9.98 28.78 12.96
N LYS A 120 -9.21 29.85 12.72
CA LYS A 120 -9.65 30.97 11.89
C LYS A 120 -9.70 30.59 10.40
N LEU A 121 -8.80 29.73 9.94
CA LEU A 121 -8.78 29.26 8.56
C LEU A 121 -9.95 28.31 8.27
N ASP A 122 -10.27 27.41 9.19
CA ASP A 122 -11.44 26.52 9.10
C ASP A 122 -12.74 27.33 9.04
N GLN A 123 -12.87 28.36 9.87
CA GLN A 123 -14.06 29.22 9.87
C GLN A 123 -14.23 29.95 8.53
N VAL A 124 -13.13 30.47 7.96
CA VAL A 124 -13.15 31.15 6.65
C VAL A 124 -13.48 30.17 5.52
N LEU A 125 -12.99 28.92 5.60
CA LEU A 125 -13.30 27.89 4.61
C LEU A 125 -14.79 27.50 4.67
N ILE A 126 -15.35 27.33 5.87
CA ILE A 126 -16.77 27.03 6.08
C ILE A 126 -17.65 28.16 5.56
N ASP A 127 -17.29 29.42 5.85
CA ASP A 127 -18.06 30.58 5.39
C ASP A 127 -17.98 30.75 3.86
N ALA A 128 -16.82 30.49 3.26
CA ALA A 128 -16.64 30.50 1.80
C ALA A 128 -17.43 29.39 1.10
N VAL A 129 -17.45 28.18 1.67
CA VAL A 129 -18.25 27.07 1.15
C VAL A 129 -19.75 27.36 1.28
N LYS A 130 -20.19 27.95 2.40
CA LYS A 130 -21.58 28.31 2.62
C LYS A 130 -22.05 29.45 1.70
N ALA A 131 -21.18 30.43 1.44
CA ALA A 131 -21.43 31.48 0.45
C ALA A 131 -21.56 30.90 -0.96
N ARG A 132 -20.67 29.97 -1.34
CA ARG A 132 -20.70 29.30 -2.66
C ARG A 132 -21.90 28.36 -2.80
N ALA A 133 -22.30 27.66 -1.74
CA ALA A 133 -23.50 26.83 -1.74
C ALA A 133 -24.79 27.67 -1.92
N LYS A 134 -24.81 28.88 -1.36
CA LYS A 134 -25.91 29.84 -1.55
C LYS A 134 -25.98 30.37 -2.99
N GLU A 135 -24.85 30.59 -3.65
CA GLU A 135 -24.80 31.01 -5.06
C GLU A 135 -25.21 29.90 -6.05
N VAL A 136 -24.95 28.63 -5.71
CA VAL A 136 -25.25 27.48 -6.57
C VAL A 136 -26.70 26.96 -6.37
N GLY A 137 -27.48 27.56 -5.46
CA GLY A 137 -28.89 27.20 -5.28
C GLY A 137 -29.12 25.77 -4.78
N LEU A 138 -28.11 25.14 -4.18
CA LEU A 138 -28.25 23.83 -3.56
C LEU A 138 -28.89 24.00 -2.18
N GLY A 139 -30.20 23.79 -2.16
CA GLY A 139 -31.02 23.71 -0.96
C GLY A 139 -30.43 22.74 0.06
N THR A 140 -30.36 23.24 1.28
CA THR A 140 -30.01 22.56 2.53
C THR A 140 -30.68 21.18 2.61
N ILE A 141 -29.89 20.12 2.69
CA ILE A 141 -30.38 18.80 3.14
C ILE A 141 -30.04 18.71 4.63
N HIS A 142 -31.10 18.53 5.42
CA HIS A 142 -31.10 18.37 6.88
C HIS A 142 -30.30 17.15 7.35
#